data_AF-G1WCS3-F1
#
_entry.id   AF-G1WCS3-F1
#
_cell.length_a   1.000
_cell.length_b   1.000
_cell.length_c   1.000
_cell.angle_alpha   90.00
_cell.angle_beta   90.00
_cell.angle_gamma   90.00
#
_symmetry.space_group_name_H-M   'P 1'
#
loop_
_entity.id
_entity.type
_entity.pdbx_description
1 polymer ?
#
loop_
_entity_poly.entity_id
_entity_poly.type
_entity_poly.pdbx_seq_one_letter_code
_entity_poly.pdbx_strand_id
1 'polypeptide(L)'
;MQSSEFVRKFSSWYLWKNILIMGLVVAVLGIGVKFGLDFYTHHGEAIPVPDLKHKALTDAEHLVHELGLEIQVVDTGYVKSLPADYILGQSLAPGEKVKSGHIIYVTINSPLSPTITLPDIIDNSSLREAMAKLTAMGFKLGTPKYIAGEKDWVYGVLVNGRPVNAGDKISVEATLVIQVGNGERSADDSVDYVDPAMPHLDETGGDVDEFEVVTAPDSPTKGGEGTKENPSKTTPKE
;
A
#
# COMPACT_ATOMS: atom_id res chain seq x y z
N MET A 1 81.74 -4.56 28.56
CA MET A 1 80.67 -4.34 29.55
C MET A 1 80.26 -5.69 30.10
N GLN A 2 80.43 -5.91 31.42
CA GLN A 2 80.25 -7.21 32.08
C GLN A 2 78.77 -7.62 32.09
N SER A 3 78.43 -8.71 31.39
CA SER A 3 77.09 -9.31 31.36
C SER A 3 76.67 -9.90 32.72
N SER A 4 77.63 -10.21 33.60
CA SER A 4 77.41 -10.81 34.92
C SER A 4 76.74 -9.85 35.93
N GLU A 5 77.08 -8.55 35.89
CA GLU A 5 76.46 -7.48 36.69
C GLU A 5 74.98 -7.29 36.33
N PHE A 6 74.64 -7.50 35.06
CA PHE A 6 73.27 -7.38 34.53
C PHE A 6 72.37 -8.51 35.05
N VAL A 7 72.88 -9.74 35.08
CA VAL A 7 72.16 -10.93 35.58
C VAL A 7 72.00 -10.89 37.11
N ARG A 8 72.97 -10.34 37.85
CA ARG A 8 72.88 -10.22 39.31
C ARG A 8 71.83 -9.19 39.75
N LYS A 9 71.59 -8.14 38.95
CA LYS A 9 70.45 -7.22 39.15
C LYS A 9 69.10 -7.89 38.85
N PHE A 10 69.04 -8.77 37.85
CA PHE A 10 67.85 -9.58 37.54
C PHE A 10 67.48 -10.58 38.65
N SER A 11 68.47 -11.04 39.42
CA SER A 11 68.29 -11.88 40.61
C SER A 11 68.15 -11.07 41.91
N SER A 12 67.61 -9.86 41.82
CA SER A 12 67.22 -9.09 43.01
C SER A 12 65.85 -9.56 43.47
N TRP A 13 65.76 -9.97 44.74
CA TRP A 13 64.51 -10.35 45.43
C TRP A 13 63.41 -9.29 45.27
N TYR A 14 63.77 -8.01 45.10
CA TYR A 14 62.83 -6.92 44.87
C TYR A 14 62.21 -6.93 43.47
N LEU A 15 62.96 -7.30 42.43
CA LEU A 15 62.41 -7.41 41.07
C LEU A 15 61.41 -8.55 40.97
N TRP A 16 61.72 -9.71 41.57
CA TRP A 16 60.79 -10.84 41.62
C TRP A 16 59.51 -10.51 42.40
N LYS A 17 59.62 -9.76 43.50
CA LYS A 17 58.44 -9.26 44.24
C LYS A 17 57.57 -8.34 43.39
N ASN A 18 58.15 -7.37 42.67
CA ASN A 18 57.39 -6.46 41.82
C ASN A 18 56.73 -7.19 40.64
N ILE A 19 57.42 -8.16 40.01
CA ILE A 19 56.83 -8.98 38.94
C ILE A 19 55.66 -9.82 39.48
N LEU A 20 55.80 -10.40 40.68
CA LEU A 20 54.72 -11.15 41.33
C LEU A 20 53.52 -10.26 41.67
N ILE A 21 53.75 -9.05 42.17
CA ILE A 21 52.69 -8.05 42.42
C ILE A 21 52.02 -7.63 41.10
N MET A 22 52.79 -7.37 40.05
CA MET A 22 52.25 -7.03 38.72
C MET A 22 51.38 -8.17 38.18
N GLY A 23 51.83 -9.42 38.32
CA GLY A 23 51.07 -10.61 37.98
C GLY A 23 49.78 -10.74 38.78
N LEU A 24 49.82 -10.45 40.09
CA LEU A 24 48.64 -10.44 40.95
C LEU A 24 47.63 -9.37 40.52
N VAL A 25 48.10 -8.15 40.23
CA VAL A 25 47.23 -7.04 39.78
C VAL A 25 46.55 -7.38 38.46
N VAL A 26 47.30 -7.94 37.50
CA VAL A 26 46.75 -8.40 36.22
C VAL A 26 45.75 -9.53 36.43
N ALA A 27 46.02 -10.48 37.34
CA ALA A 27 45.09 -11.56 37.66
C ALA A 27 43.79 -11.03 38.30
N VAL A 28 43.88 -10.09 39.24
CA VAL A 28 42.71 -9.45 39.87
C VAL A 28 41.89 -8.67 38.85
N LEU A 29 42.54 -7.90 37.97
CA LEU A 29 41.86 -7.20 36.88
C LEU A 29 41.20 -8.18 35.90
N GLY A 30 41.87 -9.28 35.54
CA GLY A 30 41.32 -10.30 34.67
C GLY A 30 40.08 -10.97 35.26
N ILE A 31 40.13 -11.33 36.55
CA ILE A 31 38.97 -11.90 37.28
C ILE A 31 37.85 -10.86 37.39
N GLY A 32 38.19 -9.60 37.68
CA GLY A 32 37.22 -8.50 37.77
C GLY A 32 36.49 -8.25 36.45
N VAL A 33 37.22 -8.23 35.33
CA VAL A 33 36.63 -8.10 33.99
C VAL A 33 35.78 -9.32 33.66
N LYS A 34 36.25 -10.55 33.97
CA LYS A 34 35.49 -11.77 33.71
C LYS A 34 34.17 -11.79 34.49
N PHE A 35 34.20 -11.45 35.78
CA PHE A 35 33.01 -11.40 36.63
C PHE A 35 32.08 -10.23 36.26
N GLY A 36 32.65 -9.07 35.95
CA GLY A 36 31.90 -7.91 35.48
C GLY A 36 31.21 -8.16 34.15
N LEU A 37 31.87 -8.87 33.23
CA LEU A 37 31.28 -9.26 31.95
C LEU A 37 30.17 -10.28 32.16
N ASP A 38 30.37 -11.32 32.97
CA ASP A 38 29.34 -12.32 33.27
C ASP A 38 28.08 -11.69 33.88
N PHE A 39 28.26 -10.73 34.80
CA PHE A 39 27.16 -9.98 35.42
C PHE A 39 26.46 -9.05 34.42
N TYR A 40 27.22 -8.38 33.55
CA TYR A 40 26.66 -7.44 32.58
C TYR A 40 25.95 -8.13 31.41
N THR A 41 26.48 -9.24 30.91
CA THR A 41 25.96 -9.90 29.70
C THR A 41 24.87 -10.94 29.97
N HIS A 42 24.53 -11.20 31.23
CA HIS A 42 23.61 -12.28 31.64
C HIS A 42 23.95 -13.59 30.91
N HIS A 43 25.24 -13.96 30.93
CA HIS A 43 25.70 -15.16 30.24
C HIS A 43 25.05 -16.42 30.84
N GLY A 44 24.18 -17.06 30.06
CA GLY A 44 23.60 -18.37 30.38
C GLY A 44 22.08 -18.41 30.46
N GLU A 45 21.40 -17.26 30.43
CA GLU A 45 19.94 -17.23 30.44
C GLU A 45 19.39 -17.40 29.02
N ALA A 46 18.68 -18.50 28.82
CA ALA A 46 18.07 -18.88 27.55
C ALA A 46 16.66 -19.39 27.84
N ILE A 47 15.69 -18.49 27.72
CA ILE A 47 14.29 -18.75 28.02
C ILE A 47 13.64 -19.28 26.74
N PRO A 48 13.00 -20.46 26.78
CA PRO A 48 12.30 -21.00 25.63
C PRO A 48 11.04 -20.18 25.36
N VAL A 49 10.84 -19.78 24.11
CA VAL A 49 9.66 -19.05 23.67
C VAL A 49 8.44 -19.98 23.73
N PRO A 50 7.38 -19.62 24.47
CA PRO A 50 6.14 -20.40 24.51
C PRO A 50 5.39 -20.31 23.18
N ASP A 51 4.48 -21.25 22.93
CA ASP A 51 3.56 -21.14 21.78
C ASP A 51 2.42 -20.17 22.12
N LEU A 52 2.41 -19.03 21.45
CA LEU A 52 1.41 -17.97 21.63
C LEU A 52 0.29 -18.04 20.60
N LYS A 53 0.41 -18.91 19.57
CA LYS A 53 -0.60 -19.00 18.52
C LYS A 53 -1.95 -19.45 19.08
N HIS A 54 -3.02 -18.87 18.54
CA HIS A 54 -4.40 -19.16 18.95
C HIS A 54 -4.71 -18.88 20.42
N LYS A 55 -3.88 -18.11 21.12
CA LYS A 55 -4.18 -17.58 22.45
C LYS A 55 -4.72 -16.15 22.31
N ALA A 56 -5.54 -15.75 23.29
CA ALA A 56 -5.92 -14.36 23.44
C ALA A 56 -4.66 -13.54 23.78
N LEU A 57 -4.58 -12.32 23.23
CA LEU A 57 -3.45 -11.41 23.47
C LEU A 57 -3.20 -11.20 24.97
N THR A 58 -4.26 -11.03 25.77
CA THR A 58 -4.16 -10.85 27.22
C THR A 58 -3.51 -12.05 27.92
N ASP A 59 -3.92 -13.26 27.57
CA ASP A 59 -3.40 -14.50 28.17
C ASP A 59 -1.93 -14.71 27.77
N ALA A 60 -1.61 -14.39 26.52
CA ALA A 60 -0.25 -14.44 26.01
C ALA A 60 0.65 -13.41 26.72
N GLU A 61 0.19 -12.17 26.89
CA GLU A 61 0.93 -11.12 27.61
C GLU A 61 1.26 -11.55 29.04
N HIS A 62 0.30 -12.14 29.76
CA HIS A 62 0.55 -12.68 31.10
C HIS A 62 1.62 -13.78 31.10
N LEU A 63 1.49 -14.76 30.20
CA LEU A 63 2.41 -15.90 30.11
C LEU A 63 3.84 -15.45 29.77
N VAL A 64 3.98 -14.50 28.84
CA VAL A 64 5.28 -13.99 28.39
C VAL A 64 5.91 -13.07 29.44
N HIS A 65 5.10 -12.25 30.13
CA HIS A 65 5.55 -11.41 31.23
C HIS A 65 6.05 -12.22 32.44
N GLU A 66 5.42 -13.35 32.76
CA GLU A 66 5.92 -14.29 33.80
C GLU A 66 7.30 -14.86 33.48
N LEU A 67 7.63 -14.95 32.19
CA LEU A 67 8.93 -15.40 31.69
C LEU A 67 9.94 -14.25 31.53
N GLY A 68 9.61 -13.03 31.95
CA GLY A 68 10.48 -11.86 31.78
C GLY A 68 10.67 -11.43 30.31
N LEU A 69 9.72 -11.77 29.46
CA LEU A 69 9.69 -11.41 28.05
C LEU A 69 8.58 -10.36 27.82
N GLU A 70 8.61 -9.69 26.67
CA GLU A 70 7.59 -8.71 26.28
C GLU A 70 6.92 -9.10 24.97
N ILE A 71 5.66 -8.68 24.78
CA ILE A 71 4.92 -8.86 23.51
C ILE A 71 4.69 -7.49 22.88
N GLN A 72 4.83 -7.42 21.56
CA GLN A 72 4.44 -6.24 20.79
C GLN A 72 3.67 -6.61 19.53
N VAL A 73 2.52 -5.99 19.33
CA VAL A 73 1.71 -6.17 18.13
C VAL A 73 2.29 -5.36 16.99
N VAL A 74 2.70 -6.03 15.90
CA VAL A 74 3.28 -5.36 14.71
C VAL A 74 2.33 -5.30 13.54
N ASP A 75 1.38 -6.23 13.47
CA ASP A 75 0.47 -6.34 12.34
C ASP A 75 -0.87 -6.94 12.78
N THR A 76 -1.89 -6.72 11.96
CA THR A 76 -3.24 -7.25 12.15
C THR A 76 -3.67 -8.01 10.92
N GLY A 77 -3.96 -9.30 11.06
CA GLY A 77 -4.61 -10.11 10.04
C GLY A 77 -6.11 -10.22 10.28
N TYR A 78 -6.87 -10.73 9.32
CA TYR A 78 -8.29 -11.07 9.53
C TYR A 78 -8.56 -12.52 9.15
N VAL A 79 -8.97 -13.31 10.15
CA VAL A 79 -9.37 -14.71 10.02
C VAL A 79 -10.72 -14.88 10.70
N LYS A 80 -11.75 -15.15 9.90
CA LYS A 80 -13.15 -15.28 10.36
C LYS A 80 -13.37 -16.40 11.40
N SER A 81 -12.55 -17.44 11.38
CA SER A 81 -12.68 -18.57 12.32
C SER A 81 -12.20 -18.25 13.74
N LEU A 82 -11.47 -17.14 13.93
CA LEU A 82 -10.88 -16.77 15.21
C LEU A 82 -11.54 -15.50 15.77
N PRO A 83 -11.65 -15.37 17.11
CA PRO A 83 -12.10 -14.14 17.74
C PRO A 83 -11.12 -12.98 17.53
N ALA A 84 -11.58 -11.76 17.82
CA ALA A 84 -10.71 -10.59 17.87
C ALA A 84 -9.58 -10.77 18.90
N ASP A 85 -8.44 -10.12 18.66
CA ASP A 85 -7.28 -10.09 19.55
C ASP A 85 -6.63 -11.46 19.83
N TYR A 86 -6.94 -12.45 19.00
CA TYR A 86 -6.23 -13.74 19.00
C TYR A 86 -4.94 -13.63 18.19
N ILE A 87 -3.87 -14.23 18.69
CA ILE A 87 -2.58 -14.26 17.99
C ILE A 87 -2.66 -15.24 16.81
N LEU A 88 -2.47 -14.71 15.61
CA LEU A 88 -2.40 -15.46 14.36
C LEU A 88 -0.98 -16.00 14.10
N GLY A 89 0.03 -15.22 14.49
CA GLY A 89 1.43 -15.52 14.24
C GLY A 89 2.35 -14.84 15.22
N GLN A 90 3.54 -15.42 15.37
CA GLN A 90 4.63 -14.90 16.19
C GLN A 90 5.92 -14.91 15.36
N SER A 91 6.79 -13.94 15.60
CA SER A 91 8.05 -13.78 14.85
C SER A 91 9.07 -14.90 15.14
N LEU A 92 9.09 -15.44 16.35
CA LEU A 92 10.01 -16.51 16.77
C LEU A 92 9.26 -17.83 16.86
N ALA A 93 9.92 -18.94 16.54
CA ALA A 93 9.27 -20.25 16.63
C ALA A 93 9.10 -20.67 18.10
N PRO A 94 8.03 -21.43 18.45
CA PRO A 94 7.92 -22.04 19.77
C PRO A 94 9.16 -22.90 20.08
N GLY A 95 9.70 -22.76 21.29
CA GLY A 95 10.92 -23.45 21.75
C GLY A 95 12.24 -22.78 21.37
N GLU A 96 12.21 -21.69 20.60
CA GLU A 96 13.40 -20.88 20.33
C GLU A 96 13.91 -20.24 21.62
N LYS A 97 15.23 -20.07 21.74
CA LYS A 97 15.86 -19.59 22.97
C LYS A 97 16.18 -18.12 22.86
N VAL A 98 15.59 -17.32 23.74
CA VAL A 98 15.82 -15.87 23.82
C VAL A 98 16.35 -15.47 25.19
N LYS A 99 16.94 -14.27 25.24
CA LYS A 99 17.34 -13.66 26.52
C LYS A 99 16.12 -13.01 27.18
N SER A 100 16.21 -12.81 28.48
CA SER A 100 15.26 -11.97 29.23
C SER A 100 15.20 -10.56 28.64
N GLY A 101 14.01 -9.95 28.66
CA GLY A 101 13.73 -8.64 28.07
C GLY A 101 13.63 -8.63 26.55
N HIS A 102 13.55 -9.79 25.89
CA HIS A 102 13.31 -9.84 24.44
C HIS A 102 11.83 -9.56 24.12
N ILE A 103 11.61 -8.76 23.07
CA ILE A 103 10.28 -8.40 22.58
C ILE A 103 9.88 -9.38 21.48
N ILE A 104 8.81 -10.12 21.71
CA ILE A 104 8.20 -11.03 20.74
C ILE A 104 7.19 -10.24 19.93
N TYR A 105 7.46 -10.09 18.64
CA TYR A 105 6.52 -9.49 17.71
C TYR A 105 5.43 -10.49 17.32
N VAL A 106 4.18 -10.06 17.44
CA VAL A 106 3.01 -10.87 17.13
C VAL A 106 2.09 -10.19 16.14
N THR A 107 1.40 -11.01 15.36
CA THR A 107 0.30 -10.60 14.49
C THR A 107 -1.01 -11.03 15.13
N ILE A 108 -1.93 -10.09 15.34
CA ILE A 108 -3.22 -10.38 15.97
C ILE A 108 -4.35 -10.40 14.96
N ASN A 109 -5.48 -10.97 15.36
CA ASN A 109 -6.70 -10.97 14.57
C ASN A 109 -7.48 -9.67 14.79
N SER A 110 -7.78 -8.99 13.69
CA SER A 110 -8.60 -7.78 13.67
C SER A 110 -10.04 -8.11 14.07
N PRO A 111 -10.71 -7.27 14.88
CA PRO A 111 -12.13 -7.42 15.19
C PRO A 111 -13.04 -7.20 13.98
N LEU A 112 -12.57 -6.40 13.01
CA LEU A 112 -13.35 -6.00 11.86
C LEU A 112 -12.78 -6.65 10.59
N SER A 113 -13.68 -7.07 9.71
CA SER A 113 -13.33 -7.52 8.37
C SER A 113 -12.63 -6.40 7.59
N PRO A 114 -11.71 -6.76 6.67
CA PRO A 114 -11.01 -5.77 5.88
C PRO A 114 -12.01 -4.96 5.07
N THR A 115 -11.82 -3.64 5.07
CA THR A 115 -12.68 -2.71 4.35
C THR A 115 -11.96 -2.18 3.13
N ILE A 116 -12.67 -2.12 2.00
CA ILE A 116 -12.19 -1.55 0.74
C ILE A 116 -13.05 -0.33 0.44
N THR A 117 -12.42 0.71 -0.09
CA THR A 117 -13.10 1.94 -0.50
C THR A 117 -13.92 1.68 -1.76
N LEU A 118 -15.19 2.09 -1.77
CA LEU A 118 -16.02 2.02 -2.97
C LEU A 118 -15.49 3.00 -4.03
N PRO A 119 -15.18 2.55 -5.25
CA PRO A 119 -14.78 3.44 -6.34
C PRO A 119 -15.96 4.26 -6.83
N ASP A 120 -15.66 5.29 -7.60
CA ASP A 120 -16.67 6.09 -8.29
C ASP A 120 -17.26 5.31 -9.47
N ILE A 121 -18.42 4.69 -9.23
CA ILE A 121 -19.18 3.93 -10.23
C ILE A 121 -20.64 4.41 -10.32
N ILE A 122 -21.08 5.25 -9.40
CA ILE A 122 -22.43 5.82 -9.37
C ILE A 122 -22.43 6.96 -10.39
N ASP A 123 -23.36 6.92 -11.34
CA ASP A 123 -23.47 7.89 -12.44
C ASP A 123 -22.24 8.00 -13.35
N ASN A 124 -21.33 7.03 -13.32
CA ASN A 124 -20.10 7.06 -14.10
C ASN A 124 -19.72 5.70 -14.70
N SER A 125 -20.57 4.69 -14.58
CA SER A 125 -20.27 3.35 -15.08
C SER A 125 -21.53 2.62 -15.53
N SER A 126 -21.38 1.78 -16.56
CA SER A 126 -22.41 0.82 -16.95
C SER A 126 -22.46 -0.35 -15.97
N LEU A 127 -23.59 -1.07 -15.91
CA LEU A 127 -23.77 -2.28 -15.08
C LEU A 127 -22.60 -3.25 -15.22
N ARG A 128 -22.23 -3.56 -16.46
CA ARG A 128 -21.15 -4.52 -16.78
C ARG A 128 -19.80 -4.04 -16.27
N GLU A 129 -19.52 -2.75 -16.43
CA GLU A 129 -18.28 -2.14 -15.96
C GLU A 129 -18.20 -2.09 -14.44
N ALA A 130 -19.28 -1.67 -13.78
CA ALA A 130 -19.39 -1.64 -12.33
C ALA A 130 -19.22 -3.05 -11.74
N MET A 131 -19.87 -4.07 -12.32
CA MET A 131 -19.70 -5.47 -11.92
C MET A 131 -18.26 -5.92 -12.06
N ALA A 132 -17.61 -5.64 -13.19
CA ALA A 132 -16.22 -6.00 -13.41
C ALA A 132 -15.27 -5.33 -12.39
N LYS A 133 -15.43 -4.01 -12.19
CA LYS A 133 -14.65 -3.24 -11.21
C LYS A 133 -14.83 -3.77 -9.79
N LEU A 134 -16.07 -3.96 -9.35
CA LEU A 134 -16.38 -4.45 -8.01
C LEU A 134 -15.87 -5.87 -7.77
N THR A 135 -16.05 -6.76 -8.74
CA THR A 135 -15.54 -8.15 -8.66
C THR A 135 -14.01 -8.17 -8.63
N ALA A 136 -13.34 -7.32 -9.42
CA ALA A 136 -11.88 -7.23 -9.45
C ALA A 136 -11.29 -6.76 -8.10
N MET A 137 -12.01 -5.94 -7.34
CA MET A 137 -11.61 -5.55 -5.98
C MET A 137 -11.97 -6.60 -4.92
N GLY A 138 -12.63 -7.70 -5.28
CA GLY A 138 -12.97 -8.79 -4.36
C GLY A 138 -14.29 -8.60 -3.60
N PHE A 139 -15.15 -7.67 -4.03
CA PHE A 139 -16.49 -7.53 -3.46
C PHE A 139 -17.43 -8.65 -3.92
N LYS A 140 -18.38 -9.02 -3.06
CA LYS A 140 -19.46 -9.96 -3.40
C LYS A 140 -20.66 -9.21 -3.96
N LEU A 141 -21.05 -9.57 -5.18
CA LEU A 141 -22.20 -8.96 -5.86
C LEU A 141 -23.47 -9.79 -5.63
N GLY A 142 -24.54 -9.11 -5.27
CA GLY A 142 -25.90 -9.66 -5.23
C GLY A 142 -26.64 -9.47 -6.55
N THR A 143 -27.92 -9.80 -6.56
CA THR A 143 -28.80 -9.59 -7.72
C THR A 143 -29.02 -8.09 -7.95
N PRO A 144 -28.78 -7.55 -9.15
CA PRO A 144 -29.03 -6.14 -9.45
C PRO A 144 -30.51 -5.78 -9.27
N LYS A 145 -30.77 -4.58 -8.76
CA LYS A 145 -32.11 -4.03 -8.62
C LYS A 145 -32.37 -3.05 -9.76
N TYR A 146 -33.36 -3.33 -10.58
CA TYR A 146 -33.74 -2.46 -11.69
C TYR A 146 -34.69 -1.37 -11.23
N ILE A 147 -34.46 -0.14 -11.69
CA ILE A 147 -35.30 1.05 -11.47
C ILE A 147 -35.62 1.71 -12.81
N ALA A 148 -36.65 2.55 -12.86
CA ALA A 148 -36.98 3.32 -14.06
C ALA A 148 -35.82 4.28 -14.39
N GLY A 149 -35.32 4.26 -15.63
CA GLY A 149 -34.21 5.09 -16.07
C GLY A 149 -33.46 4.52 -17.27
N GLU A 150 -32.38 5.20 -17.68
CA GLU A 150 -31.48 4.80 -18.77
C GLU A 150 -30.98 3.36 -18.61
N LYS A 151 -31.08 2.59 -19.69
CA LYS A 151 -30.75 1.16 -19.67
C LYS A 151 -29.29 0.94 -19.27
N ASP A 152 -29.08 0.02 -18.33
CA ASP A 152 -27.75 -0.39 -17.84
C ASP A 152 -26.93 0.72 -17.15
N TRP A 153 -27.53 1.89 -16.89
CA TRP A 153 -26.90 2.98 -16.15
C TRP A 153 -26.96 2.72 -14.64
N VAL A 154 -25.85 2.94 -13.93
CA VAL A 154 -25.77 2.73 -12.48
C VAL A 154 -26.16 3.99 -11.73
N TYR A 155 -27.29 3.95 -11.03
CA TYR A 155 -27.80 5.07 -10.23
C TYR A 155 -27.36 5.01 -8.77
N GLY A 156 -26.91 3.84 -8.30
CA GLY A 156 -26.57 3.68 -6.90
C GLY A 156 -26.14 2.28 -6.54
N VAL A 157 -25.62 2.15 -5.33
CA VAL A 157 -25.18 0.88 -4.76
C VAL A 157 -25.76 0.77 -3.36
N LEU A 158 -26.26 -0.42 -3.03
CA LEU A 158 -26.86 -0.74 -1.75
C LEU A 158 -26.00 -1.79 -1.03
N VAL A 159 -25.67 -1.52 0.23
CA VAL A 159 -25.04 -2.48 1.15
C VAL A 159 -26.04 -2.82 2.24
N ASN A 160 -26.45 -4.09 2.34
CA ASN A 160 -27.45 -4.54 3.33
C ASN A 160 -28.73 -3.66 3.34
N GLY A 161 -29.15 -3.19 2.16
CA GLY A 161 -30.33 -2.33 2.00
C GLY A 161 -30.12 -0.84 2.27
N ARG A 162 -28.92 -0.40 2.63
CA ARG A 162 -28.58 1.02 2.82
C ARG A 162 -27.83 1.57 1.60
N PRO A 163 -28.17 2.77 1.08
CA PRO A 163 -27.42 3.39 0.01
C PRO A 163 -26.02 3.79 0.51
N VAL A 164 -25.02 3.59 -0.34
CA VAL A 164 -23.63 3.98 -0.10
C VAL A 164 -23.14 4.87 -1.23
N ASN A 165 -22.17 5.73 -0.91
CA ASN A 165 -21.59 6.66 -1.87
C ASN A 165 -20.17 6.24 -2.27
N ALA A 166 -19.69 6.77 -3.38
CA ALA A 166 -18.28 6.65 -3.75
C ALA A 166 -17.39 7.19 -2.61
N GLY A 167 -16.33 6.46 -2.28
CA GLY A 167 -15.44 6.80 -1.17
C GLY A 167 -15.79 6.14 0.17
N ASP A 168 -16.97 5.53 0.31
CA ASP A 168 -17.33 4.82 1.55
C ASP A 168 -16.49 3.55 1.74
N LYS A 169 -16.09 3.27 2.98
CA LYS A 169 -15.35 2.05 3.34
C LYS A 169 -16.33 0.91 3.60
N ILE A 170 -16.28 -0.11 2.77
CA ILE A 170 -17.22 -1.23 2.80
C ILE A 170 -16.44 -2.52 3.09
N SER A 171 -16.98 -3.35 3.98
CA SER A 171 -16.41 -4.67 4.25
C SER A 171 -16.49 -5.56 3.00
N VAL A 172 -15.40 -6.26 2.70
CA VAL A 172 -15.34 -7.23 1.59
C VAL A 172 -16.34 -8.38 1.73
N GLU A 173 -16.80 -8.65 2.95
CA GLU A 173 -17.78 -9.71 3.21
C GLU A 173 -19.21 -9.28 2.88
N ALA A 174 -19.47 -7.98 2.79
CA ALA A 174 -20.80 -7.45 2.53
C ALA A 174 -21.23 -7.72 1.08
N THR A 175 -22.51 -8.03 0.89
CA THR A 175 -23.09 -8.19 -0.44
C THR A 175 -23.58 -6.85 -0.97
N LEU A 176 -23.06 -6.46 -2.13
CA LEU A 176 -23.41 -5.22 -2.82
C LEU A 176 -24.52 -5.47 -3.84
N VAL A 177 -25.57 -4.66 -3.79
CA VAL A 177 -26.66 -4.67 -4.77
C VAL A 177 -26.59 -3.40 -5.59
N ILE A 178 -26.36 -3.54 -6.90
CA ILE A 178 -26.27 -2.41 -7.82
C ILE A 178 -27.69 -2.02 -8.26
N GLN A 179 -28.01 -0.73 -8.19
CA GLN A 179 -29.25 -0.17 -8.72
C GLN A 179 -29.00 0.33 -10.14
N VAL A 180 -29.75 -0.21 -11.10
CA VAL A 180 -29.57 0.07 -12.52
C VAL A 180 -30.85 0.40 -13.24
N GLY A 181 -30.77 1.21 -14.30
CA GLY A 181 -31.94 1.54 -15.10
C GLY A 181 -32.40 0.36 -15.97
N ASN A 182 -33.73 0.16 -16.03
CA ASN A 182 -34.37 -0.87 -16.85
C ASN A 182 -34.60 -0.46 -18.31
N GLY A 183 -34.31 0.79 -18.69
CA GLY A 183 -34.56 1.32 -20.03
C GLY A 183 -35.99 1.80 -20.26
N GLU A 184 -36.86 1.77 -19.24
CA GLU A 184 -38.18 2.37 -19.30
C GLU A 184 -38.03 3.88 -19.10
N ARG A 185 -37.96 4.62 -20.20
CA ARG A 185 -38.03 6.10 -20.17
C ARG A 185 -39.46 6.51 -19.82
N SER A 186 -39.59 7.50 -18.94
CA SER A 186 -40.88 8.16 -18.70
C SER A 186 -41.34 8.83 -20.00
N ALA A 187 -42.62 8.74 -20.33
CA ALA A 187 -43.19 9.30 -21.56
C ALA A 187 -42.97 10.82 -21.72
N ASP A 188 -42.69 11.53 -20.62
CA ASP A 188 -42.38 12.97 -20.59
C ASP A 188 -41.06 13.36 -21.26
N ASP A 189 -40.12 12.43 -21.47
CA ASP A 189 -38.80 12.73 -22.05
C ASP A 189 -38.74 12.41 -23.57
N SER A 190 -39.91 12.25 -24.20
CA SER A 190 -40.00 12.12 -25.66
C SER A 190 -39.79 13.48 -26.31
N VAL A 191 -38.61 13.68 -26.90
CA VAL A 191 -38.31 14.86 -27.71
C VAL A 191 -39.15 14.79 -28.99
N ASP A 192 -40.20 15.61 -29.08
CA ASP A 192 -40.97 15.78 -30.31
C ASP A 192 -40.09 16.53 -31.31
N TYR A 193 -39.49 15.79 -32.24
CA TYR A 193 -38.70 16.38 -33.33
C TYR A 193 -39.68 17.09 -34.27
N VAL A 194 -39.87 18.38 -34.06
CA VAL A 194 -40.57 19.23 -35.02
C VAL A 194 -39.66 19.41 -36.23
N ASP A 195 -40.00 18.74 -37.33
CA ASP A 195 -39.29 18.88 -38.60
C ASP A 195 -39.42 20.34 -39.08
N PRO A 196 -38.32 21.10 -39.24
CA PRO A 196 -38.40 22.46 -39.75
C PRO A 196 -38.87 22.41 -41.20
N ALA A 197 -40.04 23.02 -41.48
CA ALA A 197 -40.56 23.13 -42.83
C ALA A 197 -39.53 23.86 -43.73
N MET A 198 -38.85 23.10 -44.58
CA MET A 198 -38.03 23.64 -45.65
C MET A 198 -38.97 24.38 -46.63
N PRO A 199 -38.78 25.68 -46.88
CA PRO A 199 -39.57 26.35 -47.91
C PRO A 199 -39.22 25.73 -49.26
N HIS A 200 -40.24 25.20 -49.95
CA HIS A 200 -40.11 24.78 -51.34
C HIS A 200 -39.68 26.01 -52.16
N LEU A 201 -38.48 25.94 -52.74
CA LEU A 201 -38.05 26.88 -53.77
C LEU A 201 -38.79 26.48 -55.05
N ASP A 202 -39.79 27.27 -55.42
CA ASP A 202 -40.45 27.16 -56.71
C ASP A 202 -39.45 27.56 -57.81
N GLU A 203 -38.90 26.58 -58.54
CA GLU A 203 -38.10 26.83 -59.73
C GLU A 203 -39.00 27.39 -60.83
N THR A 204 -39.05 28.71 -60.97
CA THR A 204 -39.58 29.35 -62.18
C THR A 204 -38.73 30.56 -62.55
N GLY A 205 -38.06 30.49 -63.70
CA GLY A 205 -37.45 31.63 -64.37
C GLY A 205 -35.95 31.49 -64.50
N GLY A 206 -35.51 31.17 -65.72
CA GLY A 206 -34.10 31.05 -66.06
C GLY A 206 -33.40 32.40 -66.07
N ASP A 207 -32.22 32.43 -65.45
CA ASP A 207 -31.12 33.30 -65.84
C ASP A 207 -29.93 32.39 -66.17
N VAL A 208 -29.43 32.53 -67.39
CA VAL A 208 -28.20 31.87 -67.84
C VAL A 208 -27.03 32.69 -67.29
N ASP A 209 -26.39 32.20 -66.23
CA ASP A 209 -25.14 32.79 -65.75
C ASP A 209 -24.02 32.51 -66.77
N GLU A 210 -23.52 33.59 -67.38
CA GLU A 210 -22.39 33.57 -68.31
C GLU A 210 -21.09 33.31 -67.54
N PHE A 211 -20.51 32.12 -67.72
CA PHE A 211 -19.26 31.76 -67.07
C PHE A 211 -18.05 32.26 -67.86
N GLU A 212 -17.23 33.09 -67.23
CA GLU A 212 -15.92 33.47 -67.75
C GLU A 212 -14.91 32.35 -67.44
N VAL A 213 -14.42 31.67 -68.47
CA VAL A 213 -13.41 30.62 -68.33
C VAL A 213 -12.05 31.26 -68.04
N VAL A 214 -11.66 31.30 -66.76
CA VAL A 214 -10.32 31.71 -66.37
C VAL A 214 -9.35 30.55 -66.61
N THR A 215 -8.57 30.65 -67.70
CA THR A 215 -7.49 29.72 -68.01
C THR A 215 -6.37 29.85 -66.97
N ALA A 216 -5.96 28.73 -66.37
CA ALA A 216 -4.89 28.70 -65.37
C ALA A 216 -3.53 29.09 -65.97
N PRO A 217 -2.68 29.86 -65.26
CA PRO A 217 -1.33 30.14 -65.73
C PRO A 217 -0.41 28.92 -65.55
N ASP A 218 0.40 28.65 -66.58
CA ASP A 218 1.38 27.57 -66.65
C ASP A 218 2.37 27.57 -65.49
N SER A 219 2.60 26.37 -64.94
CA SER A 219 3.60 26.12 -63.89
C SER A 219 5.02 26.16 -64.45
N PRO A 220 5.96 26.93 -63.87
CA PRO A 220 7.38 26.77 -64.18
C PRO A 220 8.06 25.72 -63.30
N THR A 221 8.85 24.90 -63.97
CA THR A 221 9.62 23.75 -63.53
C THR A 221 10.83 24.11 -62.65
N LYS A 222 10.96 23.40 -61.52
CA LYS A 222 12.16 22.87 -60.83
C LYS A 222 13.51 23.64 -60.89
N GLY A 223 14.05 23.97 -59.72
CA GLY A 223 15.51 24.14 -59.55
C GLY A 223 15.98 24.69 -58.20
N GLY A 224 16.62 23.81 -57.41
CA GLY A 224 17.93 24.12 -56.79
C GLY A 224 18.01 24.89 -55.46
N GLU A 225 18.46 24.16 -54.43
CA GLU A 225 19.51 24.51 -53.46
C GLU A 225 19.41 25.77 -52.55
N GLY A 226 19.72 25.53 -51.27
CA GLY A 226 20.61 26.44 -50.54
C GLY A 226 20.04 27.09 -49.28
N THR A 227 20.15 26.39 -48.15
CA THR A 227 20.73 26.85 -46.88
C THR A 227 20.70 28.36 -46.57
N LYS A 228 20.07 28.76 -45.44
CA LYS A 228 20.74 29.32 -44.23
C LYS A 228 19.78 30.00 -43.24
N GLU A 229 20.17 29.88 -41.96
CA GLU A 229 20.03 30.86 -40.86
C GLU A 229 18.65 31.13 -40.21
N ASN A 230 18.41 30.42 -39.08
CA ASN A 230 18.32 30.91 -37.69
C ASN A 230 18.28 32.45 -37.43
N PRO A 231 17.95 32.92 -36.20
CA PRO A 231 16.82 32.73 -35.27
C PRO A 231 16.16 34.10 -34.90
N SER A 232 15.42 34.12 -33.78
CA SER A 232 14.94 35.31 -33.03
C SER A 232 13.61 35.86 -33.56
N LYS A 233 12.64 36.32 -32.76
CA LYS A 233 12.65 36.96 -31.44
C LYS A 233 11.16 36.99 -31.03
N THR A 234 10.77 36.53 -29.83
CA THR A 234 10.33 37.39 -28.70
C THR A 234 9.10 38.25 -29.06
N THR A 235 8.00 38.32 -28.31
CA THR A 235 7.85 38.92 -26.97
C THR A 235 6.35 38.79 -26.54
N PRO A 236 6.00 39.04 -25.26
CA PRO A 236 4.76 38.61 -24.59
C PRO A 236 3.80 39.78 -24.25
N LYS A 237 2.86 39.50 -23.32
CA LYS A 237 1.84 40.34 -22.64
C LYS A 237 0.45 40.20 -23.27
N GLU A 238 -0.64 40.10 -22.52
CA GLU A 238 -0.94 40.48 -21.12
C GLU A 238 -1.34 39.30 -20.22
#